data_AF-A0A959VT23-F1
#
_entry.id   AF-A0A959VT23-F1
#
_cell.length_a   1.000
_cell.length_b   1.000
_cell.length_c   1.000
_cell.angle_alpha   90.00
_cell.angle_beta   90.00
_cell.angle_gamma   90.00
#
_symmetry.space_group_name_H-M   'P 1'
#
loop_
_entity.id
_entity.type
_entity.pdbx_description
1 polymer ?
#
loop_
_entity_poly.entity_id
_entity_poly.type
_entity_poly.pdbx_seq_one_letter_code
_entity_poly.pdbx_strand_id
1 'polypeptide(L)'
;MKTKSIEILDPESGLFVSLTSGGNGAIMLGEDVVAAAPIPVGGLDPLVDGAPLELETEHGELSVSIASTGEPIRLDGELTGRREASLIDTRGRLSHRGEDVDLDCRGVIHRREEDAETSALSREATIILADGGLICVASAAAEGSVEHGAEETVAAITHPGGYIEFDEVLLSTEYDSAGRQRRATLELWPATEEIAALHGAGSVVTGCTAKIGSAVVNTALFRWSLDGHLGLGRYEITRTAGASA
;
A
#
# COMPACT_ATOMS: atom_id res chain seq x y z
N MET A 1 10.97 -0.46 -14.86
CA MET A 1 9.90 -0.66 -13.85
C MET A 1 8.55 -0.33 -14.47
N LYS A 2 7.49 -1.06 -14.12
CA LYS A 2 6.11 -0.77 -14.57
C LYS A 2 5.24 -0.40 -13.39
N THR A 3 4.20 0.41 -13.63
CA THR A 3 3.17 0.68 -12.61
C THR A 3 2.50 -0.63 -12.23
N LYS A 4 2.51 -0.94 -10.93
CA LYS A 4 1.91 -2.17 -10.40
C LYS A 4 0.65 -1.89 -9.60
N SER A 5 0.61 -0.80 -8.84
CA SER A 5 -0.60 -0.37 -8.16
C SER A 5 -0.69 1.14 -8.04
N ILE A 6 -1.92 1.59 -7.81
CA ILE A 6 -2.23 2.95 -7.35
C ILE A 6 -3.14 2.83 -6.13
N GLU A 7 -2.85 3.65 -5.15
CA GLU A 7 -3.66 3.84 -3.95
C GLU A 7 -4.14 5.27 -3.86
N ILE A 8 -5.41 5.45 -3.51
CA ILE A 8 -6.00 6.77 -3.24
C ILE A 8 -6.72 6.68 -1.91
N LEU A 9 -6.38 7.60 -1.02
CA LEU A 9 -6.80 7.58 0.37
C LEU A 9 -7.45 8.92 0.70
N ASP A 10 -8.70 8.88 1.16
CA ASP A 10 -9.32 10.04 1.81
C ASP A 10 -9.96 9.61 3.13
N PRO A 11 -9.36 9.95 4.28
CA PRO A 11 -9.92 9.61 5.58
C PRO A 11 -11.18 10.37 5.93
N GLU A 12 -11.43 11.55 5.34
CA GLU A 12 -12.58 12.37 5.68
C GLU A 12 -13.86 11.75 5.10
N SER A 13 -13.81 11.32 3.83
CA SER A 13 -14.89 10.53 3.22
C SER A 13 -14.85 9.04 3.59
N GLY A 14 -13.71 8.55 4.09
CA GLY A 14 -13.47 7.11 4.30
C GLY A 14 -13.19 6.35 3.01
N LEU A 15 -12.80 7.05 1.94
CA LEU A 15 -12.42 6.45 0.67
C LEU A 15 -11.11 5.66 0.80
N PHE A 16 -11.14 4.42 0.30
CA PHE A 16 -9.97 3.61 0.05
C PHE A 16 -10.05 3.01 -1.35
N VAL A 17 -9.16 3.44 -2.23
CA VAL A 17 -8.96 2.86 -3.57
C VAL A 17 -7.63 2.14 -3.57
N SER A 18 -7.62 0.89 -3.98
CA SER A 18 -6.41 0.13 -4.29
C SER A 18 -6.63 -0.60 -5.59
N LEU A 19 -5.94 -0.18 -6.64
CA LEU A 19 -6.01 -0.82 -7.96
C LEU A 19 -4.65 -1.41 -8.29
N THR A 20 -4.64 -2.51 -9.04
CA THR A 20 -3.42 -3.19 -9.50
C THR A 20 -3.41 -3.36 -11.01
N SER A 21 -2.22 -3.40 -11.61
CA SER A 21 -2.03 -3.57 -13.06
C SER A 21 -2.55 -4.92 -13.55
N GLY A 22 -2.72 -5.90 -12.65
CA GLY A 22 -3.31 -7.20 -12.93
C GLY A 22 -4.84 -7.21 -13.03
N GLY A 23 -5.50 -6.04 -13.02
CA GLY A 23 -6.96 -5.93 -13.12
C GLY A 23 -7.68 -6.31 -11.82
N ASN A 24 -6.95 -6.34 -10.70
CA ASN A 24 -7.54 -6.56 -9.38
C ASN A 24 -7.52 -5.25 -8.61
N GLY A 25 -8.53 -5.03 -7.79
CA GLY A 25 -8.56 -3.90 -6.89
C GLY A 25 -9.79 -3.89 -6.03
N ALA A 26 -9.86 -2.89 -5.16
CA ALA A 26 -11.02 -2.58 -4.36
C ALA A 26 -11.21 -1.06 -4.31
N ILE A 27 -12.47 -0.65 -4.31
CA ILE A 27 -12.91 0.70 -4.00
C ILE A 27 -13.88 0.57 -2.84
N MET A 28 -13.55 1.22 -1.73
CA MET A 28 -14.37 1.25 -0.53
C MET A 28 -14.68 2.68 -0.14
N LEU A 29 -15.88 2.90 0.38
CA LEU A 29 -16.30 4.16 0.97
C LEU A 29 -16.83 3.87 2.38
N GLY A 30 -16.02 4.11 3.40
CA GLY A 30 -16.28 3.67 4.76
C GLY A 30 -16.30 2.13 4.87
N GLU A 31 -17.47 1.58 5.22
CA GLU A 31 -17.69 0.12 5.29
C GLU A 31 -18.30 -0.46 3.99
N ASP A 32 -18.79 0.40 3.09
CA ASP A 32 -19.39 -0.02 1.83
C ASP A 32 -18.31 -0.40 0.80
N VAL A 33 -18.47 -1.56 0.16
CA VAL A 33 -17.66 -1.97 -1.00
C VAL A 33 -18.34 -1.44 -2.26
N VAL A 34 -17.71 -0.43 -2.88
CA VAL A 34 -18.19 0.13 -4.16
C VAL A 34 -17.83 -0.80 -5.30
N ALA A 35 -16.61 -1.31 -5.30
CA ALA A 35 -16.14 -2.27 -6.29
C ALA A 35 -15.08 -3.18 -5.68
N ALA A 36 -15.06 -4.44 -6.12
CA ALA A 36 -13.99 -5.38 -5.82
C ALA A 36 -13.73 -6.24 -7.06
N ALA A 37 -12.49 -6.71 -7.20
CA ALA A 37 -11.99 -7.48 -8.34
C ALA A 37 -12.98 -8.52 -8.92
N PRO A 38 -12.95 -8.74 -10.25
CA PRO A 38 -12.10 -8.10 -11.24
C PRO A 38 -12.58 -6.68 -11.55
N ILE A 39 -11.64 -5.74 -11.68
CA ILE A 39 -11.90 -4.37 -12.11
C ILE A 39 -11.41 -4.25 -13.58
N PRO A 40 -12.31 -4.28 -14.59
CA PRO A 40 -11.98 -4.29 -16.03
C PRO A 40 -11.93 -2.87 -16.63
N VAL A 41 -11.34 -2.51 -17.80
CA VAL A 41 -10.37 -3.09 -18.76
C VAL A 41 -9.58 -1.88 -19.32
N GLY A 42 -8.24 -1.95 -19.25
CA GLY A 42 -7.31 -0.87 -19.63
C GLY A 42 -5.98 -0.96 -18.87
N GLY A 43 -6.00 -1.64 -17.71
CA GLY A 43 -4.84 -1.80 -16.85
C GLY A 43 -4.43 -0.49 -16.17
N LEU A 44 -3.39 -0.54 -15.33
CA LEU A 44 -2.75 0.65 -14.77
C LEU A 44 -1.60 1.18 -15.63
N ASP A 45 -1.18 0.41 -16.64
CA ASP A 45 -0.10 0.80 -17.54
C ASP A 45 -0.34 2.12 -18.31
N PRO A 46 -1.57 2.57 -18.64
CA PRO A 46 -1.78 3.88 -19.26
C PRO A 46 -1.74 5.06 -18.28
N LEU A 47 -1.49 4.85 -16.98
CA LEU A 47 -1.40 5.95 -16.01
C LEU A 47 -0.13 6.78 -16.24
N VAL A 48 -0.31 7.88 -16.96
CA VAL A 48 0.67 8.95 -17.09
C VAL A 48 0.23 10.15 -16.26
N ASP A 49 1.20 10.91 -15.76
CA ASP A 49 0.97 12.13 -15.00
C ASP A 49 0.00 13.07 -15.77
N GLY A 50 -1.07 13.51 -15.09
CA GLY A 50 -2.11 14.38 -15.64
C GLY A 50 -3.20 13.71 -16.48
N ALA A 51 -3.09 12.43 -16.86
CA ALA A 51 -4.19 11.73 -17.52
C ALA A 51 -5.23 11.24 -16.49
N PRO A 52 -6.54 11.31 -16.79
CA PRO A 52 -7.55 10.77 -15.91
C PRO A 52 -7.48 9.24 -15.89
N LEU A 53 -7.48 8.68 -14.69
CA LEU A 53 -7.86 7.31 -14.40
C LEU A 53 -9.39 7.25 -14.38
N GLU A 54 -9.97 6.59 -15.37
CA GLU A 54 -11.41 6.35 -15.46
C GLU A 54 -11.71 4.88 -15.24
N LEU A 55 -12.71 4.61 -14.41
CA LEU A 55 -13.14 3.27 -14.06
C LEU A 55 -14.65 3.20 -13.86
N GLU A 56 -15.32 2.44 -14.72
CA GLU A 56 -16.70 2.04 -14.53
C GLU A 56 -16.75 0.73 -13.72
N THR A 57 -17.65 0.66 -12.75
CA THR A 57 -17.86 -0.48 -11.86
C THR A 57 -19.34 -0.85 -11.80
N GLU A 58 -19.68 -1.98 -11.20
CA GLU A 58 -21.10 -2.41 -11.06
C GLU A 58 -21.95 -1.41 -10.27
N HIS A 59 -21.34 -0.66 -9.34
CA HIS A 59 -22.07 0.21 -8.41
C HIS A 59 -21.67 1.68 -8.48
N GLY A 60 -20.90 2.08 -9.50
CA GLY A 60 -20.37 3.42 -9.57
C GLY A 60 -19.31 3.65 -10.64
N GLU A 61 -18.82 4.88 -10.69
CA GLU A 61 -17.77 5.33 -11.61
C GLU A 61 -16.73 6.14 -10.83
N LEU A 62 -15.45 5.89 -11.08
CA LEU A 62 -14.33 6.68 -10.56
C LEU A 62 -13.66 7.40 -11.74
N SER A 63 -13.52 8.71 -11.66
CA SER A 63 -12.75 9.51 -12.62
C SER A 63 -11.84 10.46 -11.86
N VAL A 64 -10.52 10.24 -11.92
CA VAL A 64 -9.52 11.02 -11.17
C VAL A 64 -8.30 11.32 -12.01
N SER A 65 -7.85 12.57 -11.98
CA SER A 65 -6.51 12.94 -12.45
C SER A 65 -5.51 12.80 -11.31
N ILE A 66 -4.28 12.42 -11.65
CA ILE A 66 -3.20 12.20 -10.69
C ILE A 66 -1.99 13.04 -11.08
N ALA A 67 -1.29 13.61 -10.09
CA ALA A 67 -0.07 14.35 -10.28
C ALA A 67 1.01 13.86 -9.33
N SER A 68 2.19 13.49 -9.84
CA SER A 68 3.28 13.02 -8.96
C SER A 68 3.87 14.17 -8.16
N THR A 69 4.11 13.93 -6.87
CA THR A 69 4.67 14.93 -5.96
C THR A 69 5.97 14.41 -5.33
N GLY A 70 7.01 15.25 -5.39
CA GLY A 70 8.31 14.93 -4.80
C GLY A 70 9.12 13.86 -5.54
N GLU A 71 10.24 13.47 -4.93
CA GLU A 71 11.05 12.35 -5.40
C GLU A 71 10.50 11.02 -4.88
N PRO A 72 10.52 9.94 -5.69
CA PRO A 72 10.04 8.64 -5.26
C PRO A 72 10.96 8.00 -4.22
N ILE A 73 10.37 7.26 -3.29
CA ILE A 73 11.11 6.28 -2.50
C ILE A 73 11.50 5.12 -3.41
N ARG A 74 12.75 4.67 -3.31
CA ARG A 74 13.27 3.49 -4.02
C ARG A 74 13.72 2.47 -2.99
N LEU A 75 13.23 1.25 -3.07
CA LEU A 75 13.72 0.15 -2.25
C LEU A 75 14.26 -0.93 -3.18
N ASP A 76 15.39 -1.51 -2.80
CA ASP A 76 16.06 -2.58 -3.54
C ASP A 76 16.45 -3.67 -2.54
N GLY A 77 15.86 -4.85 -2.70
CA GLY A 77 16.15 -6.02 -1.88
C GLY A 77 16.19 -7.27 -2.76
N GLU A 78 16.86 -8.30 -2.28
CA GLU A 78 17.06 -9.56 -2.98
C GLU A 78 15.75 -10.33 -3.18
N LEU A 79 14.94 -10.47 -2.13
CA LEU A 79 13.65 -11.19 -2.17
C LEU A 79 12.47 -10.26 -2.50
N THR A 80 12.52 -9.05 -1.95
CA THR A 80 11.50 -8.02 -2.19
C THR A 80 11.63 -7.49 -3.62
N GLY A 81 12.81 -7.48 -4.22
CA GLY A 81 13.07 -6.92 -5.55
C GLY A 81 12.91 -5.40 -5.59
N ARG A 82 13.36 -4.80 -6.69
CA ARG A 82 13.31 -3.35 -6.86
C ARG A 82 11.87 -2.82 -6.97
N ARG A 83 11.59 -1.80 -6.18
CA ARG A 83 10.28 -1.15 -6.06
C ARG A 83 10.42 0.35 -5.85
N GLU A 84 9.45 1.09 -6.36
CA GLU A 84 9.34 2.53 -6.19
C GLU A 84 7.96 2.90 -5.70
N ALA A 85 7.88 3.95 -4.88
CA ALA A 85 6.64 4.56 -4.43
C ALA A 85 6.73 6.08 -4.59
N SER A 86 5.74 6.67 -5.26
CA SER A 86 5.64 8.12 -5.46
C SER A 86 4.37 8.62 -4.79
N LEU A 87 4.48 9.65 -3.95
CA LEU A 87 3.31 10.42 -3.54
C LEU A 87 2.65 11.03 -4.78
N ILE A 88 1.33 11.06 -4.76
CA ILE A 88 0.53 11.76 -5.77
C ILE A 88 -0.54 12.62 -5.10
N ASP A 89 -0.83 13.74 -5.74
CA ASP A 89 -2.09 14.46 -5.53
C ASP A 89 -3.12 13.90 -6.50
N THR A 90 -4.36 13.75 -6.03
CA THR A 90 -5.46 13.21 -6.82
C THR A 90 -6.65 14.15 -6.78
N ARG A 91 -7.25 14.39 -7.95
CA ARG A 91 -8.45 15.23 -8.08
C ARG A 91 -9.44 14.61 -9.02
N GLY A 92 -10.70 14.56 -8.59
CA GLY A 92 -11.76 14.02 -9.44
C GLY A 92 -13.03 13.71 -8.67
N ARG A 93 -13.67 12.60 -9.01
CA ARG A 93 -14.98 12.23 -8.51
C ARG A 93 -15.16 10.72 -8.42
N LEU A 94 -15.88 10.29 -7.39
CA LEU A 94 -16.48 8.97 -7.29
C LEU A 94 -18.01 9.11 -7.29
N SER A 95 -18.68 8.50 -8.25
CA SER A 95 -20.14 8.36 -8.26
C SER A 95 -20.52 7.00 -7.67
N HIS A 96 -21.33 6.97 -6.61
CA HIS A 96 -21.81 5.73 -5.98
C HIS A 96 -23.27 5.89 -5.54
N ARG A 97 -24.13 4.91 -5.87
CA ARG A 97 -25.57 4.91 -5.50
C ARG A 97 -26.32 6.20 -5.91
N GLY A 98 -25.89 6.87 -6.97
CA GLY A 98 -26.48 8.12 -7.45
C GLY A 98 -26.02 9.38 -6.69
N GLU A 99 -25.04 9.24 -5.79
CA GLU A 99 -24.35 10.35 -5.13
C GLU A 99 -22.95 10.53 -5.71
N ASP A 100 -22.54 11.79 -5.84
CA ASP A 100 -21.19 12.15 -6.30
C ASP A 100 -20.37 12.63 -5.11
N VAL A 101 -19.19 12.04 -4.93
CA VAL A 101 -18.18 12.45 -3.95
C VAL A 101 -17.03 13.10 -4.73
N ASP A 102 -16.85 14.41 -4.56
CA ASP A 102 -15.68 15.10 -5.11
C ASP A 102 -14.43 14.70 -4.30
N LEU A 103 -13.34 14.45 -5.02
CA LEU A 103 -12.07 13.97 -4.47
C LEU A 103 -10.98 15.04 -4.67
N ASP A 104 -10.33 15.42 -3.59
CA ASP A 104 -9.10 16.23 -3.57
C ASP A 104 -8.22 15.69 -2.43
N CYS A 105 -7.54 14.58 -2.72
CA CYS A 105 -6.85 13.80 -1.70
C CYS A 105 -5.52 13.26 -2.21
N ARG A 106 -4.78 12.60 -1.32
CA ARG A 106 -3.46 12.04 -1.63
C ARG A 106 -3.55 10.56 -1.98
N GLY A 107 -2.55 10.12 -2.71
CA GLY A 107 -2.37 8.73 -3.05
C GLY A 107 -0.92 8.35 -3.17
N VAL A 108 -0.69 7.11 -3.59
CA VAL A 108 0.64 6.59 -3.91
C VAL A 108 0.57 5.78 -5.20
N ILE A 109 1.52 6.00 -6.10
CA ILE A 109 1.78 5.09 -7.23
C ILE A 109 2.93 4.19 -6.87
N HIS A 110 2.73 2.89 -7.03
CA HIS A 110 3.77 1.88 -6.88
C HIS A 110 4.24 1.34 -8.22
N ARG A 111 5.56 1.25 -8.37
CA ARG A 111 6.21 0.59 -9.53
C ARG A 111 7.10 -0.54 -9.05
N ARG A 112 7.19 -1.61 -9.84
CA ARG A 112 8.06 -2.77 -9.55
C ARG A 112 8.76 -3.27 -10.81
N GLU A 113 9.91 -3.91 -10.64
CA GLU A 113 10.47 -4.80 -11.67
C GLU A 113 9.70 -6.13 -11.69
N GLU A 114 9.65 -6.81 -12.83
CA GLU A 114 8.81 -8.01 -13.02
C GLU A 114 9.48 -9.31 -12.54
N ASP A 115 10.80 -9.26 -12.26
CA ASP A 115 11.64 -10.45 -12.05
C ASP A 115 11.85 -10.83 -10.58
N ALA A 116 11.01 -10.35 -9.66
CA ALA A 116 11.14 -10.74 -8.26
C ALA A 116 10.84 -12.24 -8.08
N GLU A 117 11.69 -12.93 -7.30
CA GLU A 117 11.48 -14.34 -6.96
C GLU A 117 10.11 -14.56 -6.31
N THR A 118 9.55 -15.76 -6.51
CA THR A 118 8.26 -16.13 -5.89
C THR A 118 8.44 -16.24 -4.37
N SER A 119 7.81 -15.32 -3.64
CA SER A 119 7.76 -15.36 -2.18
C SER A 119 6.56 -16.15 -1.68
N ALA A 120 6.74 -16.85 -0.55
CA ALA A 120 5.67 -17.52 0.16
C ALA A 120 4.75 -16.52 0.87
N LEU A 121 5.37 -15.47 1.38
CA LEU A 121 4.77 -14.36 2.11
C LEU A 121 5.43 -13.07 1.64
N SER A 122 4.61 -12.06 1.32
CA SER A 122 5.07 -10.69 1.23
C SER A 122 4.16 -9.76 2.02
N ARG A 123 4.75 -8.75 2.64
CA ARG A 123 4.05 -7.71 3.41
C ARG A 123 4.51 -6.35 2.90
N GLU A 124 3.57 -5.45 2.67
CA GLU A 124 3.86 -4.11 2.17
C GLU A 124 3.03 -3.09 2.93
N ALA A 125 3.71 -2.14 3.58
CA ALA A 125 3.06 -1.00 4.20
C ALA A 125 3.51 0.30 3.53
N THR A 126 2.55 1.11 3.15
CA THR A 126 2.77 2.44 2.56
C THR A 126 2.03 3.43 3.43
N ILE A 127 2.72 4.39 4.05
CA ILE A 127 2.13 5.30 5.05
C ILE A 127 2.35 6.74 4.61
N ILE A 128 1.27 7.44 4.26
CA ILE A 128 1.25 8.88 4.03
C ILE A 128 1.11 9.57 5.40
N LEU A 129 2.11 10.31 5.80
CA LEU A 129 2.10 11.11 7.03
C LEU A 129 1.33 12.41 6.83
N ALA A 130 0.72 12.89 7.90
CA ALA A 130 -0.07 14.14 7.90
C ALA A 130 0.77 15.37 7.52
N ASP A 131 2.09 15.34 7.75
CA ASP A 131 3.04 16.38 7.37
C ASP A 131 3.49 16.31 5.89
N GLY A 132 3.01 15.31 5.13
CA GLY A 132 3.41 15.09 3.74
C GLY A 132 4.59 14.16 3.56
N GLY A 133 5.11 13.55 4.62
CA GLY A 133 6.04 12.44 4.49
C GLY A 133 5.38 11.18 3.94
N LEU A 134 6.20 10.28 3.40
CA LEU A 134 5.82 8.94 2.96
C LEU A 134 6.80 7.95 3.57
N ILE A 135 6.28 6.86 4.15
CA ILE A 135 7.06 5.71 4.59
C ILE A 135 6.66 4.53 3.72
N CYS A 136 7.65 3.79 3.24
CA CYS A 136 7.43 2.51 2.58
C CYS A 136 8.21 1.42 3.30
N VAL A 137 7.52 0.32 3.58
CA VAL A 137 8.10 -0.90 4.14
C VAL A 137 7.71 -2.06 3.24
N ALA A 138 8.68 -2.88 2.89
CA ALA A 138 8.47 -4.13 2.20
C ALA A 138 9.16 -5.26 2.95
N SER A 139 8.49 -6.40 3.01
CA SER A 139 8.99 -7.60 3.65
C SER A 139 8.66 -8.81 2.78
N ALA A 140 9.58 -9.75 2.65
CA ALA A 140 9.37 -10.98 1.89
C ALA A 140 10.07 -12.17 2.53
N ALA A 141 9.38 -13.32 2.57
CA ALA A 141 9.97 -14.61 2.92
C ALA A 141 9.89 -15.58 1.73
N ALA A 142 10.98 -16.31 1.53
CA ALA A 142 11.03 -17.44 0.61
C ALA A 142 10.15 -18.60 1.09
N GLU A 143 9.82 -19.51 0.17
CA GLU A 143 9.09 -20.74 0.51
C GLU A 143 9.86 -21.59 1.52
N GLY A 144 9.14 -22.13 2.52
CA GLY A 144 9.74 -23.00 3.54
C GLY A 144 10.54 -22.29 4.62
N SER A 145 10.61 -20.95 4.61
CA SER A 145 11.14 -20.16 5.74
C SER A 145 10.17 -20.24 6.93
N VAL A 146 10.52 -21.03 7.95
CA VAL A 146 9.69 -21.26 9.16
C VAL A 146 10.16 -20.42 10.35
N GLU A 147 11.32 -19.77 10.26
CA GLU A 147 11.90 -19.04 11.39
C GLU A 147 11.29 -17.63 11.53
N HIS A 148 10.99 -17.25 12.76
CA HIS A 148 10.63 -15.86 13.09
C HIS A 148 11.81 -14.94 12.74
N GLY A 149 11.57 -13.98 11.87
CA GLY A 149 12.62 -13.06 11.39
C GLY A 149 13.33 -13.52 10.10
N ALA A 150 12.89 -14.60 9.45
CA ALA A 150 13.44 -15.04 8.16
C ALA A 150 12.97 -14.20 6.96
N GLU A 151 12.25 -13.11 7.19
CA GLU A 151 11.83 -12.20 6.14
C GLU A 151 12.96 -11.20 5.86
N GLU A 152 13.31 -11.03 4.58
CA GLU A 152 14.03 -9.84 4.16
C GLU A 152 13.10 -8.64 4.35
N THR A 153 13.61 -7.57 4.93
CA THR A 153 12.90 -6.30 5.08
C THR A 153 13.70 -5.15 4.50
N VAL A 154 13.02 -4.27 3.77
CA VAL A 154 13.56 -2.99 3.30
C VAL A 154 12.57 -1.88 3.61
N ALA A 155 13.07 -0.74 4.07
CA ALA A 155 12.23 0.42 4.33
C ALA A 155 12.96 1.73 4.11
N ALA A 156 12.18 2.76 3.79
CA ALA A 156 12.66 4.13 3.72
C ALA A 156 11.53 5.11 4.01
N ILE A 157 11.92 6.36 4.32
CA ILE A 157 11.03 7.49 4.50
C ILE A 157 11.52 8.67 3.64
N THR A 158 10.59 9.37 3.01
CA THR A 158 10.79 10.75 2.58
C THR A 158 9.96 11.66 3.48
N HIS A 159 10.55 12.73 3.99
CA HIS A 159 9.88 13.71 4.82
C HIS A 159 10.52 15.08 4.61
N PRO A 160 9.95 16.19 5.14
CA PRO A 160 10.52 17.53 4.95
C PRO A 160 11.99 17.68 5.38
N GLY A 161 12.50 16.79 6.26
CA GLY A 161 13.89 16.78 6.71
C GLY A 161 14.84 15.98 5.81
N GLY A 162 14.34 15.25 4.80
CA GLY A 162 15.14 14.51 3.84
C GLY A 162 14.64 13.10 3.57
N TYR A 163 15.52 12.32 2.94
CA TYR A 163 15.31 10.91 2.63
C TYR A 163 16.19 10.06 3.55
N ILE A 164 15.61 9.05 4.18
CA ILE A 164 16.31 8.14 5.11
C ILE A 164 15.95 6.70 4.74
N GLU A 165 16.98 5.86 4.61
CA GLU A 165 16.87 4.40 4.51
C GLU A 165 17.10 3.79 5.90
N PHE A 166 16.42 2.67 6.15
CA PHE A 166 16.53 1.94 7.41
C PHE A 166 17.26 0.62 7.19
N ASP A 167 18.26 0.36 8.03
CA ASP A 167 19.08 -0.85 7.97
C ASP A 167 18.38 -2.03 8.66
N GLU A 168 17.64 -1.75 9.72
CA GLU A 168 16.87 -2.76 10.45
C GLU A 168 15.41 -2.33 10.59
N VAL A 169 14.52 -3.28 10.32
CA VAL A 169 13.07 -3.08 10.31
C VAL A 169 12.41 -4.23 11.07
N LEU A 170 11.73 -3.91 12.16
CA LEU A 170 10.90 -4.86 12.88
C LEU A 170 9.43 -4.59 12.57
N LEU A 171 8.83 -5.47 11.75
CA LEU A 171 7.41 -5.43 11.42
C LEU A 171 6.69 -6.60 12.12
N SER A 172 5.86 -6.27 13.11
CA SER A 172 4.97 -7.21 13.78
C SER A 172 3.52 -7.00 13.35
N THR A 173 2.73 -8.07 13.32
CA THR A 173 1.33 -8.02 12.90
C THR A 173 0.47 -8.92 13.74
N GLU A 174 -0.63 -8.35 14.22
CA GLU A 174 -1.71 -9.07 14.88
C GLU A 174 -2.79 -9.39 13.84
N TYR A 175 -3.23 -10.65 13.84
CA TYR A 175 -4.20 -11.17 12.89
C TYR A 175 -5.52 -11.52 13.58
N ASP A 176 -6.63 -11.41 12.85
CA ASP A 176 -7.88 -12.04 13.26
C ASP A 176 -7.93 -13.54 12.93
N SER A 177 -9.02 -14.19 13.32
CA SER A 177 -9.21 -15.63 13.09
C SER A 177 -9.25 -16.05 11.61
N ALA A 178 -9.37 -15.09 10.68
CA ALA A 178 -9.31 -15.34 9.24
C ALA A 178 -7.93 -15.02 8.64
N GLY A 179 -6.93 -14.69 9.46
CA GLY A 179 -5.57 -14.36 9.02
C GLY A 179 -5.44 -12.95 8.42
N ARG A 180 -6.41 -12.06 8.68
CA ARG A 180 -6.40 -10.67 8.24
C ARG A 180 -5.78 -9.78 9.31
N GLN A 181 -4.97 -8.82 8.88
CA GLN A 181 -4.29 -7.86 9.74
C GLN A 181 -5.31 -6.99 10.50
N ARG A 182 -5.11 -6.86 11.82
CA ARG A 182 -5.90 -6.00 12.71
C ARG A 182 -5.07 -4.86 13.27
N ARG A 183 -3.85 -5.18 13.68
CA ARG A 183 -2.88 -4.24 14.23
C ARG A 183 -1.50 -4.57 13.68
N ALA A 184 -0.64 -3.58 13.59
CA ALA A 184 0.74 -3.76 13.22
C ALA A 184 1.62 -2.80 14.02
N THR A 185 2.86 -3.20 14.28
CA THR A 185 3.88 -2.31 14.86
C THR A 185 5.10 -2.28 13.96
N LEU A 186 5.77 -1.14 13.96
CA LEU A 186 7.00 -0.86 13.22
C LEU A 186 8.06 -0.35 14.19
N GLU A 187 9.26 -0.88 14.08
CA GLU A 187 10.48 -0.27 14.63
C GLU A 187 11.45 -0.15 13.47
N LEU A 188 11.86 1.08 13.15
CA LEU A 188 12.68 1.40 11.97
C LEU A 188 13.98 2.04 12.46
N TRP A 189 15.09 1.33 12.25
CA TRP A 189 16.42 1.73 12.73
C TRP A 189 17.27 2.23 11.56
N PRO A 190 17.62 3.53 11.52
CA PRO A 190 18.49 4.08 10.49
C PRO A 190 19.89 3.47 10.56
N ALA A 191 20.62 3.51 9.44
CA ALA A 191 22.03 3.09 9.39
C ALA A 191 22.97 3.89 10.31
N THR A 192 22.54 5.09 10.71
CA THR A 192 23.31 6.03 11.52
C THR A 192 22.75 6.11 12.94
N GLU A 193 23.63 6.08 13.94
CA GLU A 193 23.28 6.29 15.34
C GLU A 193 22.91 7.76 15.65
N GLU A 194 23.11 8.68 14.71
CA GLU A 194 22.74 10.10 14.87
C GLU A 194 21.23 10.33 14.77
N ILE A 195 20.50 9.39 14.16
CA ILE A 195 19.05 9.46 13.98
C ILE A 195 18.41 8.40 14.87
N ALA A 196 17.48 8.82 15.73
CA ALA A 196 16.75 7.91 16.59
C ALA A 196 15.87 6.95 15.76
N ALA A 197 15.69 5.72 16.27
CA ALA A 197 14.76 4.78 15.69
C ALA A 197 13.33 5.33 15.73
N LEU A 198 12.59 5.09 14.64
CA LEU A 198 11.20 5.49 14.50
C LEU A 198 10.29 4.34 14.92
N HIS A 199 9.39 4.60 15.87
CA HIS A 199 8.46 3.60 16.37
C HIS A 199 7.03 3.92 15.93
N GLY A 200 6.33 2.91 15.44
CA GLY A 200 5.00 3.05 14.85
C GLY A 200 4.04 1.98 15.31
N ALA A 201 2.77 2.35 15.41
CA ALA A 201 1.68 1.40 15.54
C ALA A 201 0.53 1.79 14.62
N GLY A 202 -0.08 0.77 14.01
CA GLY A 202 -1.21 0.91 13.10
C GLY A 202 -2.38 0.02 13.50
N SER A 203 -3.58 0.47 13.20
CA SER A 203 -4.81 -0.31 13.34
C SER A 203 -5.66 -0.22 12.08
N VAL A 204 -6.29 -1.33 11.72
CA VAL A 204 -7.20 -1.40 10.57
C VAL A 204 -8.35 -0.42 10.72
N VAL A 205 -8.65 0.30 9.64
CA VAL A 205 -9.87 1.09 9.46
C VAL A 205 -10.88 0.26 8.68
N THR A 206 -10.46 -0.21 7.50
CA THR A 206 -11.26 -1.04 6.60
C THR A 206 -10.35 -1.89 5.72
N GLY A 207 -10.88 -2.91 5.06
CA GLY A 207 -10.06 -3.75 4.19
C GLY A 207 -10.83 -4.87 3.50
N CYS A 208 -10.15 -5.51 2.55
CA CYS A 208 -10.70 -6.57 1.71
C CYS A 208 -9.73 -7.74 1.57
N THR A 209 -10.27 -8.90 1.18
CA THR A 209 -9.49 -10.08 0.83
C THR A 209 -9.79 -10.46 -0.62
N ALA A 210 -8.74 -10.64 -1.42
CA ALA A 210 -8.83 -11.15 -2.79
C ALA A 210 -8.10 -12.49 -2.92
N LYS A 211 -8.58 -13.35 -3.82
CA LYS A 211 -7.88 -14.57 -4.23
C LYS A 211 -7.43 -14.41 -5.67
N ILE A 212 -6.13 -14.47 -5.91
CA ILE A 212 -5.50 -14.25 -7.22
C ILE A 212 -4.67 -15.50 -7.54
N GLY A 213 -5.17 -16.36 -8.41
CA GLY A 213 -4.53 -17.66 -8.67
C GLY A 213 -4.45 -18.49 -7.38
N SER A 214 -3.22 -18.88 -6.98
CA SER A 214 -2.94 -19.58 -5.72
C SER A 214 -2.67 -18.64 -4.54
N ALA A 215 -2.68 -17.32 -4.75
CA ALA A 215 -2.39 -16.33 -3.72
C ALA A 215 -3.66 -15.83 -3.03
N VAL A 216 -3.56 -15.57 -1.73
CA VAL A 216 -4.51 -14.81 -0.93
C VAL A 216 -3.88 -13.47 -0.60
N VAL A 217 -4.54 -12.39 -1.01
CA VAL A 217 -4.11 -11.02 -0.78
C VAL A 217 -5.08 -10.37 0.20
N ASN A 218 -4.58 -9.95 1.36
CA ASN A 218 -5.34 -9.16 2.32
C ASN A 218 -4.81 -7.73 2.26
N THR A 219 -5.67 -6.80 1.84
CA THR A 219 -5.33 -5.39 1.71
C THR A 219 -6.21 -4.57 2.64
N ALA A 220 -5.63 -3.67 3.41
CA ALA A 220 -6.37 -2.88 4.39
C ALA A 220 -5.84 -1.45 4.48
N LEU A 221 -6.75 -0.50 4.66
CA LEU A 221 -6.41 0.85 5.10
C LEU A 221 -6.15 0.82 6.60
N PHE A 222 -4.99 1.34 6.99
CA PHE A 222 -4.58 1.47 8.38
C PHE A 222 -4.48 2.94 8.76
N ARG A 223 -4.90 3.24 9.97
CA ARG A 223 -4.52 4.47 10.68
C ARG A 223 -3.27 4.18 11.47
N TRP A 224 -2.24 5.01 11.29
CA TRP A 224 -0.94 4.89 11.90
C TRP A 224 -0.64 6.06 12.82
N SER A 225 0.19 5.79 13.83
CA SER A 225 0.86 6.79 14.66
C SER A 225 2.33 6.38 14.77
N LEU A 226 3.24 7.23 14.31
CA LEU A 226 4.69 7.01 14.37
C LEU A 226 5.36 8.12 15.16
N ASP A 227 5.82 7.82 16.37
CA ASP A 227 6.38 8.79 17.33
C ASP A 227 5.57 10.10 17.43
N GLY A 228 4.24 9.96 17.48
CA GLY A 228 3.30 11.08 17.56
C GLY A 228 2.86 11.67 16.21
N HIS A 229 3.46 11.25 15.09
CA HIS A 229 3.05 11.65 13.75
C HIS A 229 1.92 10.74 13.25
N LEU A 230 0.78 11.35 12.93
CA LEU A 230 -0.35 10.62 12.37
C LEU A 230 -0.11 10.30 10.90
N GLY A 231 -0.52 9.10 10.50
CA GLY A 231 -0.45 8.67 9.11
C GLY A 231 -1.61 7.77 8.73
N LEU A 232 -1.79 7.62 7.43
CA LEU A 232 -2.76 6.72 6.82
C LEU A 232 -2.08 5.95 5.72
N GLY A 233 -2.48 4.71 5.53
CA GLY A 233 -1.71 3.88 4.62
C GLY A 233 -2.31 2.54 4.32
N ARG A 234 -2.01 2.01 3.14
CA ARG A 234 -2.26 0.60 2.84
C ARG A 234 -1.32 -0.26 3.68
N TYR A 235 -1.85 -1.34 4.22
CA TYR A 235 -1.08 -2.49 4.64
C TYR A 235 -1.59 -3.72 3.89
N GLU A 236 -0.74 -4.33 3.08
CA GLU A 236 -1.04 -5.52 2.30
C GLU A 236 -0.22 -6.71 2.75
N ILE A 237 -0.86 -7.88 2.74
CA ILE A 237 -0.23 -9.16 3.03
C ILE A 237 -0.65 -10.15 1.96
N THR A 238 0.31 -10.61 1.19
CA THR A 238 0.13 -11.65 0.17
C THR A 238 0.71 -12.95 0.66
N ARG A 239 -0.07 -14.03 0.58
CA ARG A 239 0.37 -15.40 0.88
C ARG A 239 0.08 -16.29 -0.30
N THR A 240 1.08 -17.04 -0.76
CA THR A 240 0.87 -18.10 -1.77
C THR A 240 0.55 -19.42 -1.07
N ALA A 241 -0.21 -20.30 -1.74
CA ALA A 241 -0.61 -21.58 -1.20
C ALA A 241 0.61 -22.44 -0.81
N GLY A 242 0.91 -22.50 0.48
CA GLY A 242 2.08 -23.18 1.05
C GLY A 242 2.60 -22.54 2.34
N ALA A 243 2.37 -21.23 2.53
CA ALA A 243 2.74 -20.52 3.75
C ALA A 243 1.62 -20.62 4.81
N SER A 244 1.82 -21.40 5.88
CA SER A 244 0.95 -21.36 7.06
C SER A 244 1.25 -20.14 7.93
N ALA A 245 0.21 -19.56 8.53
CA ALA A 245 0.31 -18.45 9.49
C ALA A 245 0.98 -18.85 10.81
#